data_AF-A0A9X2RZX3-F1
#
_entry.id   AF-A0A9X2RZX3-F1
#
_cell.length_a   1.000
_cell.length_b   1.000
_cell.length_c   1.000
_cell.angle_alpha   90.00
_cell.angle_beta   90.00
_cell.angle_gamma   90.00
#
_symmetry.space_group_name_H-M   'P 1'
#
loop_
_entity.id
_entity.type
_entity.pdbx_description
1 polymer ?
#
loop_
_entity_poly.entity_id
_entity_poly.type
_entity_poly.pdbx_seq_one_letter_code
_entity_poly.pdbx_strand_id
1 'polypeptide(L)'
;MIYQENINKLKHSMNITDKTNPGKHTINKVAPFLPFGTRNPERPKFKRKFSGVTGELVRLINNKELVKEFNLEENIDEIVLKVQCKSEEDRKYLKELIKDNLIDKDGNINIFHPKLLNYIQLTNGQESKGEEKIAKFLYDLFFYNNGKISSSFRGHDKNDVITKLILRKLEGLEDIDSKPQEKRKYFNKLNFISNIAKEDFEFLSEHKEYFLKNFQNLVSYYYFYYITQLCIKLNKKEKADFSKPEELYYLLDWESSSKNRRSVVRGYKYIKSECKNLLININIVEHLNFLFNVEGKSLNEIIDIYNNSQNEEKINYLETMREWIYEYKEHYAQESIELELDFNILVDELEKSLQRKIDQATISRYALFIEEIGKCYFLKNRGGYYGYMLNMTQEMILLLTAVCIKENKITLNALYKEYEKRGLFLDKYSKELVEELLGKLNLIDKKSDSGDAQYVKAIL
;
A
#
# COMPACT_ATOMS: atom_id res chain seq x y z
N MET A 1 -22.17 -31.36 15.51
CA MET A 1 -21.00 -31.72 14.68
C MET A 1 -21.14 -31.19 13.24
N ILE A 2 -21.67 -29.97 13.05
CA ILE A 2 -22.14 -29.52 11.72
C ILE A 2 -21.05 -28.80 10.90
N TYR A 3 -19.94 -28.36 11.52
CA TYR A 3 -18.81 -27.74 10.80
C TYR A 3 -17.42 -28.25 11.22
N GLN A 4 -17.32 -29.55 11.55
CA GLN A 4 -16.02 -30.18 11.83
C GLN A 4 -15.02 -29.97 10.68
N GLU A 5 -15.51 -29.94 9.43
CA GLU A 5 -14.69 -29.68 8.25
C GLU A 5 -14.05 -28.28 8.29
N ASN A 6 -14.77 -27.25 8.76
CA ASN A 6 -14.25 -25.88 8.85
C ASN A 6 -13.13 -25.79 9.89
N ILE A 7 -13.34 -26.42 11.05
CA ILE A 7 -12.32 -26.54 12.10
C ILE A 7 -11.09 -27.29 11.56
N ASN A 8 -11.28 -28.39 10.83
CA ASN A 8 -10.19 -29.15 10.23
C ASN A 8 -9.42 -28.35 9.17
N LYS A 9 -10.10 -27.55 8.35
CA LYS A 9 -9.47 -26.60 7.41
C LYS A 9 -8.63 -25.56 8.15
N LEU A 10 -9.15 -25.01 9.25
CA LEU A 10 -8.42 -24.06 10.09
C LEU A 10 -7.18 -24.71 10.73
N LYS A 11 -7.31 -25.89 11.35
CA LYS A 11 -6.17 -26.68 11.87
C LYS A 11 -5.11 -26.93 10.80
N HIS A 12 -5.53 -27.36 9.61
CA HIS A 12 -4.61 -27.62 8.51
C HIS A 12 -3.87 -26.35 8.09
N SER A 13 -4.58 -25.21 7.97
CA SER A 13 -3.97 -23.91 7.67
C SER A 13 -2.90 -23.53 8.71
N MET A 14 -3.18 -23.80 9.99
CA MET A 14 -2.27 -23.59 11.10
C MET A 14 -1.19 -24.68 11.25
N ASN A 15 -1.14 -25.69 10.38
CA ASN A 15 -0.25 -26.85 10.49
C ASN A 15 -0.38 -27.59 11.83
N ILE A 16 -1.58 -27.64 12.40
CA ILE A 16 -1.89 -28.46 13.57
C ILE A 16 -2.25 -29.86 13.06
N THR A 17 -1.24 -30.74 13.01
CA THR A 17 -1.41 -32.14 12.57
C THR A 17 -1.52 -33.11 13.75
N ASP A 18 -0.81 -32.85 14.86
CA ASP A 18 -0.80 -33.65 16.08
C ASP A 18 -0.59 -32.77 17.32
N LYS A 19 -0.83 -33.29 18.52
CA LYS A 19 -0.66 -32.57 19.80
C LYS A 19 0.78 -32.08 20.06
N THR A 20 1.77 -32.57 19.33
CA THR A 20 3.20 -32.23 19.52
C THR A 20 3.69 -31.11 18.61
N ASN A 21 2.96 -30.78 17.54
CA ASN A 21 3.35 -29.70 16.64
C ASN A 21 2.88 -28.37 17.24
N PRO A 22 3.76 -27.37 17.45
CA PRO A 22 3.36 -26.10 18.06
C PRO A 22 2.35 -25.28 17.24
N GLY A 23 2.03 -25.70 16.02
CA GLY A 23 1.19 -24.93 15.10
C GLY A 23 1.82 -23.60 14.70
N LYS A 24 1.27 -22.98 13.67
CA LYS A 24 1.70 -21.67 13.16
C LYS A 24 0.46 -20.84 12.87
N HIS A 25 0.33 -19.69 13.51
CA HIS A 25 -0.68 -18.70 13.17
C HIS A 25 -0.43 -18.15 11.76
N THR A 26 -1.08 -18.75 10.77
CA THR A 26 -1.01 -18.30 9.38
C THR A 26 -2.09 -17.27 9.13
N ILE A 27 -1.72 -16.18 8.47
CA ILE A 27 -2.61 -15.09 8.06
C ILE A 27 -2.59 -14.96 6.54
N ASN A 28 -3.55 -14.22 5.99
CA ASN A 28 -3.67 -13.93 4.56
C ASN A 28 -3.86 -15.20 3.70
N LYS A 29 -4.58 -16.21 4.20
CA LYS A 29 -4.96 -17.41 3.42
C LYS A 29 -6.34 -17.23 2.82
N VAL A 30 -7.35 -17.02 3.67
CA VAL A 30 -8.75 -16.77 3.28
C VAL A 30 -9.15 -15.32 3.50
N ALA A 31 -8.42 -14.53 4.30
CA ALA A 31 -8.67 -13.11 4.48
C ALA A 31 -7.43 -12.21 4.18
N PRO A 32 -6.83 -12.28 2.98
CA PRO A 32 -5.68 -11.46 2.59
C PRO A 32 -6.04 -9.98 2.41
N PHE A 33 -5.95 -9.21 3.50
CA PHE A 33 -6.30 -7.78 3.53
C PHE A 33 -5.09 -6.85 3.50
N LEU A 34 -3.92 -7.32 3.95
CA LEU A 34 -2.69 -6.53 4.00
C LEU A 34 -1.52 -7.35 3.45
N PRO A 35 -0.55 -6.71 2.78
CA PRO A 35 0.64 -7.42 2.27
C PRO A 35 1.66 -7.78 3.35
N PHE A 36 1.33 -7.55 4.62
CA PHE A 36 2.26 -7.69 5.74
C PHE A 36 2.53 -9.16 6.05
N GLY A 37 3.72 -9.42 6.59
CA GLY A 37 4.12 -10.73 7.07
C GLY A 37 4.67 -10.67 8.49
N THR A 38 4.71 -11.83 9.16
CA THR A 38 5.31 -11.97 10.49
C THR A 38 6.79 -12.41 10.43
N ARG A 39 7.26 -12.86 9.26
CA ARG A 39 8.65 -13.28 9.05
C ARG A 39 9.60 -12.09 9.04
N ASN A 40 10.69 -12.19 9.79
CA ASN A 40 11.77 -11.22 9.81
C ASN A 40 12.98 -11.85 9.09
N PRO A 41 13.66 -11.17 8.15
CA PRO A 41 13.58 -9.75 7.81
C PRO A 41 12.83 -9.44 6.51
N GLU A 42 11.65 -10.04 6.25
CA GLU A 42 10.89 -9.80 5.00
C GLU A 42 10.20 -8.42 4.95
N ARG A 43 10.22 -7.62 6.03
CA ARG A 43 9.65 -6.27 6.05
C ARG A 43 10.60 -5.29 5.34
N PRO A 44 10.20 -4.65 4.22
CA PRO A 44 11.06 -3.70 3.54
C PRO A 44 11.30 -2.45 4.39
N LYS A 45 12.55 -2.00 4.43
CA LYS A 45 12.96 -0.75 5.11
C LYS A 45 13.02 0.43 4.14
N PHE A 46 12.73 0.21 2.87
CA PHE A 46 12.66 1.24 1.82
C PHE A 46 13.94 2.09 1.71
N LYS A 47 15.12 1.46 1.85
CA LYS A 47 16.41 2.16 1.70
C LYS A 47 16.56 2.79 0.32
N ARG A 48 16.06 2.12 -0.72
CA ARG A 48 15.96 2.63 -2.10
C ARG A 48 14.59 3.26 -2.35
N LYS A 49 14.04 3.95 -1.35
CA LYS A 49 12.68 4.51 -1.39
C LYS A 49 11.67 3.41 -1.79
N PHE A 50 10.67 3.75 -2.61
CA PHE A 50 9.67 2.80 -3.12
C PHE A 50 10.02 2.19 -4.49
N SER A 51 11.28 2.28 -4.92
CA SER A 51 11.67 1.93 -6.29
C SER A 51 11.52 0.44 -6.60
N GLY A 52 11.95 -0.46 -5.70
CA GLY A 52 11.77 -1.91 -5.89
C GLY A 52 10.30 -2.31 -6.06
N VAL A 53 9.42 -1.77 -5.20
CA VAL A 53 7.97 -1.96 -5.32
C VAL A 53 7.42 -1.39 -6.63
N THR A 54 7.89 -0.21 -7.03
CA THR A 54 7.44 0.45 -8.26
C THR A 54 7.83 -0.35 -9.50
N GLY A 55 9.05 -0.87 -9.55
CA GLY A 55 9.50 -1.72 -10.66
C GLY A 55 8.67 -2.99 -10.80
N GLU A 56 8.44 -3.67 -9.69
CA GLU A 56 7.59 -4.88 -9.67
C GLU A 56 6.14 -4.58 -10.02
N LEU A 57 5.59 -3.48 -9.51
CA LEU A 57 4.24 -3.03 -9.85
C LEU A 57 4.09 -2.76 -11.35
N VAL A 58 5.04 -2.07 -11.96
CA VAL A 58 5.01 -1.77 -13.40
C VAL A 58 5.14 -3.05 -14.24
N ARG A 59 5.95 -4.01 -13.80
CA ARG A 59 6.03 -5.34 -14.41
C ARG A 59 4.68 -6.08 -14.37
N LEU A 60 4.02 -6.11 -13.20
CA LEU A 60 2.67 -6.68 -13.06
C LEU A 60 1.64 -5.99 -13.96
N ILE A 61 1.67 -4.64 -14.05
CA ILE A 61 0.79 -3.86 -14.94
C ILE A 61 1.00 -4.26 -16.41
N ASN A 62 2.24 -4.50 -16.81
CA ASN A 62 2.60 -4.83 -18.19
C ASN A 62 2.58 -6.33 -18.51
N ASN A 63 2.25 -7.19 -17.53
CA ASN A 63 2.35 -8.65 -17.63
C ASN A 63 3.76 -9.13 -18.05
N LYS A 64 4.78 -8.57 -17.40
CA LYS A 64 6.19 -8.88 -17.65
C LYS A 64 6.87 -9.38 -16.39
N GLU A 65 7.97 -10.10 -16.57
CA GLU A 65 8.92 -10.41 -15.52
C GLU A 65 10.34 -9.99 -15.93
N LEU A 66 11.21 -9.77 -14.95
CA LEU A 66 12.62 -9.46 -15.17
C LEU A 66 13.43 -10.72 -14.86
N VAL A 67 14.31 -11.13 -15.78
CA VAL A 67 15.17 -12.29 -15.57
C VAL A 67 16.00 -12.15 -14.31
N LYS A 68 16.15 -13.24 -13.55
CA LYS A 68 16.82 -13.22 -12.23
C LYS A 68 18.28 -12.77 -12.31
N GLU A 69 18.94 -13.07 -13.42
CA GLU A 69 20.34 -12.75 -13.68
C GLU A 69 20.52 -11.40 -14.40
N PHE A 70 19.49 -10.54 -14.44
CA PHE A 70 19.59 -9.24 -15.09
C PHE A 70 20.72 -8.41 -14.49
N ASN A 71 21.69 -8.05 -15.32
CA ASN A 71 22.79 -7.17 -14.99
C ASN A 71 22.79 -5.98 -15.97
N LEU A 72 22.65 -4.77 -15.41
CA LEU A 72 22.59 -3.54 -16.19
C LEU A 72 23.91 -3.25 -16.90
N GLU A 73 25.05 -3.48 -16.25
CA GLU A 73 26.38 -3.22 -16.84
C GLU A 73 26.68 -4.17 -18.01
N GLU A 74 26.33 -5.46 -17.87
CA GLU A 74 26.45 -6.43 -18.96
C GLU A 74 25.53 -6.06 -20.13
N ASN A 75 24.30 -5.61 -19.85
CA ASN A 75 23.39 -5.11 -20.87
C ASN A 75 23.96 -3.89 -21.61
N ILE A 76 24.62 -2.97 -20.91
CA ILE A 76 25.29 -1.81 -21.53
C ILE A 76 26.37 -2.29 -22.49
N ASP A 77 27.19 -3.26 -22.07
CA ASP A 77 28.22 -3.85 -22.92
C ASP A 77 27.65 -4.52 -24.17
N GLU A 78 26.55 -5.26 -24.04
CA GLU A 78 25.86 -5.86 -25.18
C GLU A 78 25.26 -4.83 -26.15
N ILE A 79 24.69 -3.73 -25.63
CA ILE A 79 24.17 -2.64 -26.47
C ILE A 79 25.31 -2.05 -27.30
N VAL A 80 26.46 -1.79 -26.68
CA VAL A 80 27.65 -1.21 -27.34
C VAL A 80 28.20 -2.15 -28.41
N LEU A 81 28.25 -3.46 -28.14
CA LEU A 81 28.70 -4.47 -29.12
C LEU A 81 27.79 -4.57 -30.35
N LYS A 82 26.50 -4.26 -30.20
CA LYS A 82 25.51 -4.27 -31.30
C LYS A 82 25.61 -3.02 -32.20
N VAL A 83 26.47 -2.05 -31.87
CA VAL A 83 26.68 -0.82 -32.66
C VAL A 83 28.03 -0.88 -33.39
N GLN A 84 28.00 -0.55 -34.69
CA GLN A 84 29.21 -0.44 -35.49
C GLN A 84 29.92 0.91 -35.22
N CYS A 85 31.09 0.86 -34.58
CA CYS A 85 31.95 2.02 -34.31
C CYS A 85 33.13 2.07 -35.29
N LYS A 86 33.66 3.26 -35.58
CA LYS A 86 34.81 3.42 -36.52
C LYS A 86 36.14 3.12 -35.85
N SER A 87 36.27 3.39 -34.55
CA SER A 87 37.43 3.04 -33.74
C SER A 87 37.03 2.48 -32.37
N GLU A 88 38.00 1.94 -31.63
CA GLU A 88 37.81 1.54 -30.23
C GLU A 88 37.62 2.75 -29.30
N GLU A 89 38.13 3.94 -29.64
CA GLU A 89 37.81 5.16 -28.87
C GLU A 89 36.34 5.54 -29.00
N ASP A 90 35.77 5.48 -30.21
CA ASP A 90 34.34 5.72 -30.43
C ASP A 90 33.48 4.76 -29.62
N ARG A 91 33.90 3.49 -29.53
CA ARG A 91 33.21 2.47 -28.74
C ARG A 91 33.24 2.78 -27.26
N LYS A 92 34.41 3.17 -26.72
CA LYS A 92 34.55 3.61 -25.33
C LYS A 92 33.69 4.83 -25.04
N TYR A 93 33.70 5.82 -25.93
CA TYR A 93 32.88 7.01 -25.79
C TYR A 93 31.38 6.67 -25.79
N LEU A 94 30.92 5.78 -26.67
CA LEU A 94 29.54 5.31 -26.68
C LEU A 94 29.16 4.59 -25.38
N LYS A 95 30.05 3.75 -24.83
CA LYS A 95 29.82 3.07 -23.55
C LYS A 95 29.61 4.06 -22.42
N GLU A 96 30.50 5.06 -22.30
CA GLU A 96 30.36 6.12 -21.29
C GLU A 96 29.08 6.92 -21.50
N LEU A 97 28.75 7.28 -22.74
CA LEU A 97 27.51 8.00 -23.06
C LEU A 97 26.26 7.21 -22.64
N ILE A 98 26.22 5.90 -22.89
CA ILE A 98 25.10 5.04 -22.47
C ILE A 98 25.06 4.92 -20.94
N LYS A 99 26.20 4.74 -20.28
CA LYS A 99 26.29 4.71 -18.80
C LYS A 99 25.76 5.99 -18.19
N ASP A 100 26.23 7.15 -18.66
CA ASP A 100 25.81 8.47 -18.17
C ASP A 100 24.30 8.70 -18.33
N ASN A 101 23.67 8.07 -19.33
CA ASN A 101 22.24 8.15 -19.52
C ASN A 101 21.47 7.15 -18.65
N LEU A 102 21.93 5.90 -18.53
CA LEU A 102 21.20 4.80 -17.88
C LEU A 102 21.46 4.68 -16.38
N ILE A 103 22.59 5.14 -15.88
CA ILE A 103 23.01 4.97 -14.49
C ILE A 103 23.01 6.34 -13.80
N ASP A 104 22.25 6.45 -12.72
CA ASP A 104 22.25 7.65 -11.89
C ASP A 104 23.47 7.70 -10.96
N LYS A 105 23.62 8.82 -10.23
CA LYS A 105 24.75 9.04 -9.31
C LYS A 105 24.82 8.02 -8.17
N ASP A 106 23.71 7.34 -7.88
CA ASP A 106 23.60 6.35 -6.81
C ASP A 106 23.75 4.91 -7.35
N GLY A 107 24.07 4.74 -8.65
CA GLY A 107 24.24 3.45 -9.30
C GLY A 107 22.92 2.75 -9.66
N ASN A 108 21.78 3.46 -9.61
CA ASN A 108 20.47 2.92 -10.01
C ASN A 108 20.14 3.29 -11.46
N ILE A 109 19.10 2.66 -12.01
CA ILE A 109 18.61 3.02 -13.35
C ILE A 109 18.04 4.44 -13.32
N ASN A 110 18.60 5.32 -14.14
CA ASN A 110 18.06 6.65 -14.39
C ASN A 110 16.81 6.54 -15.28
N ILE A 111 15.68 6.99 -14.75
CA ILE A 111 14.36 6.82 -15.37
C ILE A 111 14.04 8.04 -16.25
N PHE A 112 14.59 8.07 -17.46
CA PHE A 112 14.27 9.10 -18.49
C PHE A 112 13.11 8.68 -19.41
N HIS A 113 12.62 7.44 -19.30
CA HIS A 113 11.47 6.96 -20.07
C HIS A 113 10.66 5.93 -19.24
N PRO A 114 9.31 5.97 -19.26
CA PRO A 114 8.48 5.07 -18.44
C PRO A 114 8.78 3.59 -18.58
N LYS A 115 9.16 3.13 -19.78
CA LYS A 115 9.58 1.73 -20.04
C LYS A 115 10.69 1.27 -19.10
N LEU A 116 11.62 2.15 -18.70
CA LEU A 116 12.76 1.81 -17.84
C LEU A 116 12.35 1.41 -16.43
N LEU A 117 11.14 1.80 -15.98
CA LEU A 117 10.60 1.37 -14.69
C LEU A 117 10.53 -0.16 -14.58
N ASN A 118 10.27 -0.88 -15.69
CA ASN A 118 10.22 -2.35 -15.70
C ASN A 118 11.56 -3.00 -15.31
N TYR A 119 12.69 -2.30 -15.49
CA TYR A 119 14.03 -2.81 -15.23
C TYR A 119 14.52 -2.49 -13.81
N ILE A 120 13.75 -1.75 -13.00
CA ILE A 120 14.10 -1.50 -11.60
C ILE A 120 14.01 -2.83 -10.83
N GLN A 121 15.15 -3.31 -10.36
CA GLN A 121 15.25 -4.52 -9.56
C GLN A 121 14.73 -4.30 -8.13
N LEU A 122 14.17 -5.37 -7.56
CA LEU A 122 13.86 -5.48 -6.14
C LEU A 122 15.13 -5.30 -5.29
N THR A 123 14.94 -4.98 -4.01
CA THR A 123 16.04 -4.92 -3.05
C THR A 123 16.61 -6.31 -2.75
N ASN A 124 17.95 -6.41 -2.66
CA ASN A 124 18.63 -7.67 -2.35
C ASN A 124 18.20 -8.27 -0.99
N GLY A 125 18.24 -9.60 -0.89
CA GLY A 125 17.94 -10.33 0.34
C GLY A 125 16.44 -10.56 0.56
N GLN A 126 16.04 -10.77 1.81
CA GLN A 126 14.65 -11.18 2.15
C GLN A 126 13.63 -10.03 2.04
N GLU A 127 14.07 -8.76 2.01
CA GLU A 127 13.18 -7.60 1.85
C GLU A 127 12.48 -7.60 0.48
N SER A 128 13.08 -8.19 -0.56
CA SER A 128 12.46 -8.39 -1.89
C SER A 128 11.07 -9.03 -1.81
N LYS A 129 10.91 -10.07 -0.98
CA LYS A 129 9.62 -10.76 -0.78
C LYS A 129 8.54 -9.85 -0.22
N GLY A 130 8.94 -8.87 0.60
CA GLY A 130 8.02 -7.85 1.10
C GLY A 130 7.63 -6.86 0.01
N GLU A 131 8.61 -6.42 -0.78
CA GLU A 131 8.37 -5.53 -1.93
C GLU A 131 7.45 -6.18 -2.98
N GLU A 132 7.66 -7.46 -3.31
CA GLU A 132 6.78 -8.26 -4.19
C GLU A 132 5.34 -8.31 -3.68
N LYS A 133 5.14 -8.61 -2.38
CA LYS A 133 3.81 -8.65 -1.78
C LYS A 133 3.12 -7.29 -1.83
N ILE A 134 3.85 -6.21 -1.59
CA ILE A 134 3.31 -4.85 -1.65
C ILE A 134 2.96 -4.48 -3.09
N ALA A 135 3.81 -4.81 -4.07
CA ALA A 135 3.53 -4.58 -5.48
C ALA A 135 2.27 -5.33 -5.95
N LYS A 136 2.15 -6.62 -5.61
CA LYS A 136 0.95 -7.42 -5.90
C LYS A 136 -0.30 -6.85 -5.22
N PHE A 137 -0.19 -6.39 -3.98
CA PHE A 137 -1.28 -5.73 -3.27
C PHE A 137 -1.74 -4.46 -3.99
N LEU A 138 -0.82 -3.58 -4.38
CA LEU A 138 -1.14 -2.36 -5.13
C LEU A 138 -1.76 -2.66 -6.49
N TYR A 139 -1.23 -3.66 -7.19
CA TYR A 139 -1.78 -4.15 -8.44
C TYR A 139 -3.24 -4.60 -8.27
N ASP A 140 -3.51 -5.49 -7.32
CA ASP A 140 -4.85 -6.05 -7.10
C ASP A 140 -5.89 -4.97 -6.76
N LEU A 141 -5.50 -3.96 -5.97
CA LEU A 141 -6.39 -2.88 -5.55
C LEU A 141 -6.63 -1.83 -6.64
N PHE A 142 -5.57 -1.36 -7.29
CA PHE A 142 -5.62 -0.15 -8.11
C PHE A 142 -5.49 -0.44 -9.61
N PHE A 143 -4.83 -1.50 -10.02
CA PHE A 143 -4.46 -1.72 -11.43
C PHE A 143 -5.02 -3.00 -12.05
N TYR A 144 -5.65 -3.86 -11.26
CA TYR A 144 -6.27 -5.09 -11.75
C TYR A 144 -7.34 -4.77 -12.79
N ASN A 145 -7.18 -5.34 -14.00
CA ASN A 145 -7.99 -5.07 -15.19
C ASN A 145 -7.96 -3.61 -15.68
N ASN A 146 -7.00 -2.79 -15.24
CA ASN A 146 -6.84 -1.43 -15.76
C ASN A 146 -5.83 -1.39 -16.91
N GLY A 147 -6.30 -1.74 -18.12
CA GLY A 147 -5.47 -1.78 -19.32
C GLY A 147 -4.98 -0.42 -19.82
N LYS A 148 -5.67 0.69 -19.48
CA LYS A 148 -5.37 2.02 -20.02
C LYS A 148 -3.99 2.51 -19.60
N ILE A 149 -3.62 2.31 -18.34
CA ILE A 149 -2.32 2.80 -17.85
C ILE A 149 -1.14 2.00 -18.42
N SER A 150 -1.37 0.75 -18.87
CA SER A 150 -0.32 -0.09 -19.44
C SER A 150 0.32 0.54 -20.69
N SER A 151 -0.46 1.28 -21.49
CA SER A 151 0.08 1.97 -22.66
C SER A 151 1.05 3.08 -22.32
N SER A 152 0.93 3.71 -21.14
CA SER A 152 1.84 4.78 -20.71
C SER A 152 3.25 4.26 -20.40
N PHE A 153 3.40 2.94 -20.20
CA PHE A 153 4.70 2.29 -20.05
C PHE A 153 5.25 1.69 -21.35
N ARG A 154 4.45 1.68 -22.44
CA ARG A 154 4.85 1.16 -23.75
C ARG A 154 5.50 2.27 -24.58
N GLY A 155 6.66 1.95 -25.16
CA GLY A 155 7.53 2.94 -25.79
C GLY A 155 7.12 3.27 -27.22
N HIS A 156 6.39 4.36 -27.41
CA HIS A 156 6.23 4.99 -28.72
C HIS A 156 6.18 6.52 -28.54
N ASP A 157 7.33 7.19 -28.58
CA ASP A 157 7.41 8.59 -29.02
C ASP A 157 8.84 9.12 -29.25
N LYS A 158 8.90 10.36 -29.77
CA LYS A 158 10.01 11.18 -30.30
C LYS A 158 11.28 11.26 -29.43
N ASN A 159 11.90 10.12 -29.22
CA ASN A 159 13.15 10.06 -28.47
C ASN A 159 14.36 10.34 -29.37
N ASP A 160 15.43 10.85 -28.77
CA ASP A 160 16.74 10.98 -29.41
C ASP A 160 17.30 9.59 -29.79
N VAL A 161 18.38 9.58 -30.57
CA VAL A 161 18.97 8.36 -31.12
C VAL A 161 19.48 7.42 -30.02
N ILE A 162 20.08 7.97 -28.95
CA ILE A 162 20.65 7.19 -27.85
C ILE A 162 19.53 6.55 -27.02
N THR A 163 18.50 7.31 -26.69
CA THR A 163 17.30 6.78 -26.01
C THR A 163 16.65 5.66 -26.83
N LYS A 164 16.50 5.84 -28.15
CA LYS A 164 15.94 4.79 -29.03
C LYS A 164 16.81 3.54 -29.07
N LEU A 165 18.12 3.70 -29.11
CA LEU A 165 19.08 2.59 -29.07
C LEU A 165 18.91 1.81 -27.77
N ILE A 166 18.99 2.49 -26.63
CA ILE A 166 18.84 1.89 -25.30
C ILE A 166 17.52 1.14 -25.19
N LEU A 167 16.39 1.81 -25.43
CA LEU A 167 15.07 1.20 -25.22
C LEU A 167 14.78 0.00 -26.13
N ARG A 168 15.43 -0.09 -27.30
CA ARG A 168 15.26 -1.21 -28.24
C ARG A 168 16.20 -2.37 -27.95
N LYS A 169 17.36 -2.12 -27.35
CA LYS A 169 18.43 -3.10 -27.18
C LYS A 169 18.62 -3.57 -25.73
N LEU A 170 17.97 -2.92 -24.77
CA LEU A 170 17.93 -3.38 -23.37
C LEU A 170 17.10 -4.67 -23.27
N GLU A 171 17.73 -5.75 -22.84
CA GLU A 171 17.19 -7.11 -22.79
C GLU A 171 16.87 -7.55 -21.35
N GLY A 172 16.29 -8.74 -21.18
CA GLY A 172 15.98 -9.31 -19.86
C GLY A 172 14.54 -9.12 -19.36
N LEU A 173 13.66 -8.50 -20.15
CA LEU A 173 12.21 -8.52 -19.89
C LEU A 173 11.56 -9.65 -20.69
N GLU A 174 10.88 -10.54 -19.97
CA GLU A 174 10.12 -11.64 -20.55
C GLU A 174 8.62 -11.36 -20.38
N ASP A 175 7.82 -11.74 -21.39
CA ASP A 175 6.37 -11.72 -21.24
C ASP A 175 5.96 -12.94 -20.42
N ILE A 176 5.04 -12.75 -19.47
CA ILE A 176 4.48 -13.86 -18.70
C ILE A 176 3.48 -14.58 -19.61
N ASP A 177 4.00 -15.41 -20.52
CA ASP A 177 3.19 -16.21 -21.44
C ASP A 177 2.40 -17.28 -20.67
N SER A 178 1.15 -17.51 -21.10
CA SER A 178 0.34 -18.70 -20.78
C SER A 178 -0.17 -18.88 -19.35
N LYS A 179 0.04 -17.96 -18.40
CA LYS A 179 -0.69 -17.99 -17.14
C LYS A 179 -1.99 -17.20 -17.28
N PRO A 180 -3.17 -17.76 -16.94
CA PRO A 180 -4.37 -16.93 -16.79
C PRO A 180 -4.00 -15.77 -15.86
N GLN A 181 -4.44 -14.54 -16.19
CA GLN A 181 -4.23 -13.34 -15.36
C GLN A 181 -4.30 -13.76 -13.88
N GLU A 182 -3.21 -13.53 -13.14
CA GLU A 182 -3.15 -13.96 -11.75
C GLU A 182 -4.41 -13.49 -11.03
N LYS A 183 -5.21 -14.44 -10.53
CA LYS A 183 -6.39 -14.12 -9.74
C LYS A 183 -6.00 -13.11 -8.66
N ARG A 184 -6.89 -12.15 -8.39
CA ARG A 184 -6.70 -11.22 -7.27
C ARG A 184 -6.39 -12.03 -6.03
N LYS A 185 -5.26 -11.70 -5.41
CA LYS A 185 -4.85 -12.28 -4.13
C LYS A 185 -5.42 -11.47 -2.98
N TYR A 186 -5.45 -10.14 -3.10
CA TYR A 186 -5.86 -9.27 -2.00
C TYR A 186 -7.30 -8.77 -2.18
N PHE A 187 -8.07 -8.77 -1.08
CA PHE A 187 -9.44 -8.27 -1.07
C PHE A 187 -9.48 -6.78 -0.82
N ASN A 188 -10.12 -6.04 -1.73
CA ASN A 188 -10.33 -4.62 -1.54
C ASN A 188 -11.46 -4.34 -0.54
N LYS A 189 -11.12 -3.67 0.56
CA LYS A 189 -12.08 -3.23 1.59
C LYS A 189 -12.41 -1.74 1.58
N LEU A 190 -11.66 -0.94 0.82
CA LEU A 190 -11.83 0.51 0.77
C LEU A 190 -11.98 0.95 -0.69
N ASN A 191 -13.14 0.65 -1.26
CA ASN A 191 -13.47 0.98 -2.64
C ASN A 191 -13.41 2.50 -2.89
N PHE A 192 -13.80 3.33 -1.92
CA PHE A 192 -13.71 4.78 -2.05
C PHE A 192 -12.27 5.27 -2.29
N ILE A 193 -11.26 4.62 -1.68
CA ILE A 193 -9.84 4.93 -1.94
C ILE A 193 -9.43 4.41 -3.31
N SER A 194 -9.80 3.18 -3.63
CA SER A 194 -9.31 2.51 -4.84
C SER A 194 -9.90 3.11 -6.11
N ASN A 195 -11.14 3.59 -6.05
CA ASN A 195 -11.78 4.27 -7.17
C ASN A 195 -11.10 5.62 -7.45
N ILE A 196 -10.85 6.43 -6.42
CA ILE A 196 -10.16 7.71 -6.58
C ILE A 196 -8.71 7.49 -7.03
N ALA A 197 -8.01 6.50 -6.48
CA ALA A 197 -6.66 6.15 -6.91
C ALA A 197 -6.61 5.81 -8.41
N LYS A 198 -7.56 5.02 -8.91
CA LYS A 198 -7.66 4.68 -10.34
C LYS A 198 -7.84 5.92 -11.20
N GLU A 199 -8.76 6.80 -10.82
CA GLU A 199 -8.99 8.06 -11.54
C GLU A 199 -7.73 8.94 -11.57
N ASP A 200 -7.02 9.03 -10.44
CA ASP A 200 -5.81 9.84 -10.33
C ASP A 200 -4.65 9.26 -11.14
N PHE A 201 -4.50 7.93 -11.15
CA PHE A 201 -3.48 7.29 -11.99
C PHE A 201 -3.81 7.38 -13.47
N GLU A 202 -5.08 7.28 -13.87
CA GLU A 202 -5.51 7.51 -15.25
C GLU A 202 -5.20 8.95 -15.69
N PHE A 203 -5.62 9.94 -14.90
CA PHE A 203 -5.31 11.35 -15.16
C PHE A 203 -3.80 11.60 -15.23
N LEU A 204 -3.04 11.12 -14.25
CA LEU A 204 -1.58 11.30 -14.23
C LEU A 204 -0.93 10.72 -15.50
N SER A 205 -1.43 9.58 -15.98
CA SER A 205 -0.88 8.87 -17.13
C SER A 205 -1.02 9.59 -18.47
N GLU A 206 -1.88 10.60 -18.54
CA GLU A 206 -2.09 11.46 -19.72
C GLU A 206 -0.98 12.54 -19.83
N HIS A 207 -0.28 12.85 -18.72
CA HIS A 207 0.77 13.88 -18.66
C HIS A 207 2.17 13.25 -18.50
N LYS A 208 2.78 12.80 -19.61
CA LYS A 208 4.00 11.95 -19.63
C LYS A 208 5.15 12.40 -18.72
N GLU A 209 5.58 13.66 -18.80
CA GLU A 209 6.72 14.15 -18.01
C GLU A 209 6.39 14.18 -16.51
N TYR A 210 5.19 14.63 -16.18
CA TYR A 210 4.72 14.71 -14.80
C TYR A 210 4.47 13.32 -14.20
N PHE A 211 3.95 12.39 -15.01
CA PHE A 211 3.83 10.97 -14.69
C PHE A 211 5.17 10.37 -14.32
N LEU A 212 6.18 10.53 -15.18
CA LEU A 212 7.52 9.97 -14.96
C LEU A 212 8.12 10.44 -13.64
N LYS A 213 7.96 11.73 -13.33
CA LYS A 213 8.48 12.34 -12.11
C LYS A 213 7.74 11.91 -10.84
N ASN A 214 6.42 11.71 -10.91
CA ASN A 214 5.56 11.60 -9.72
C ASN A 214 4.89 10.24 -9.51
N PHE A 215 4.95 9.32 -10.47
CA PHE A 215 4.28 8.02 -10.37
C PHE A 215 4.64 7.28 -9.08
N GLN A 216 5.94 7.14 -8.77
CA GLN A 216 6.40 6.49 -7.54
C GLN A 216 5.84 7.16 -6.27
N ASN A 217 5.78 8.49 -6.24
CA ASN A 217 5.28 9.25 -5.09
C ASN A 217 3.77 9.08 -4.91
N LEU A 218 3.01 9.05 -6.01
CA LEU A 218 1.57 8.81 -5.96
C LEU A 218 1.26 7.37 -5.52
N VAL A 219 2.04 6.40 -6.01
CA VAL A 219 1.95 4.99 -5.57
C VAL A 219 2.26 4.87 -4.08
N SER A 220 3.33 5.48 -3.58
CA SER A 220 3.67 5.41 -2.15
C SER A 220 2.62 6.08 -1.27
N TYR A 221 2.02 7.19 -1.75
CA TYR A 221 0.93 7.87 -1.06
C TYR A 221 -0.31 7.00 -0.94
N TYR A 222 -0.80 6.43 -2.05
CA TYR A 222 -1.98 5.57 -2.00
C TYR A 222 -1.75 4.28 -1.20
N TYR A 223 -0.53 3.74 -1.22
CA TYR A 223 -0.17 2.64 -0.34
C TYR A 223 -0.33 3.03 1.14
N PHE A 224 0.31 4.14 1.57
CA PHE A 224 0.25 4.59 2.95
C PHE A 224 -1.16 4.99 3.38
N TYR A 225 -1.89 5.71 2.52
CA TYR A 225 -3.27 6.10 2.77
C TYR A 225 -4.18 4.88 2.96
N TYR A 226 -4.09 3.90 2.05
CA TYR A 226 -4.93 2.71 2.14
C TYR A 226 -4.63 1.89 3.39
N ILE A 227 -3.37 1.56 3.67
CA ILE A 227 -3.03 0.69 4.81
C ILE A 227 -3.36 1.35 6.15
N THR A 228 -3.14 2.66 6.30
CA THR A 228 -3.46 3.36 7.56
C THR A 228 -4.96 3.38 7.83
N GLN A 229 -5.76 3.69 6.81
CA GLN A 229 -7.22 3.67 6.89
C GLN A 229 -7.75 2.27 7.21
N LEU A 230 -7.24 1.25 6.52
CA LEU A 230 -7.68 -0.12 6.74
C LEU A 230 -7.33 -0.60 8.15
N CYS A 231 -6.13 -0.31 8.65
CA CYS A 231 -5.72 -0.74 9.98
C CYS A 231 -6.59 -0.11 11.07
N ILE A 232 -6.93 1.18 10.96
CA ILE A 232 -7.85 1.84 11.90
C ILE A 232 -9.23 1.17 11.86
N LYS A 233 -9.77 0.93 10.66
CA LYS A 233 -11.10 0.33 10.50
C LYS A 233 -11.16 -1.10 11.01
N LEU A 234 -10.12 -1.91 10.79
CA LEU A 234 -10.02 -3.25 11.35
C LEU A 234 -9.98 -3.25 12.88
N ASN A 235 -9.42 -2.21 13.52
CA ASN A 235 -9.41 -2.08 14.97
C ASN A 235 -10.72 -1.56 15.56
N LYS A 236 -11.44 -0.69 14.83
CA LYS A 236 -12.74 -0.16 15.28
C LYS A 236 -13.87 -1.20 15.31
N LYS A 237 -13.67 -2.39 14.73
CA LYS A 237 -14.67 -3.47 14.66
C LYS A 237 -16.01 -2.90 14.17
N GLU A 238 -17.12 -3.22 14.84
CA GLU A 238 -18.48 -2.78 14.50
C GLU A 238 -18.65 -1.25 14.32
N LYS A 239 -17.79 -0.44 14.94
CA LYS A 239 -17.85 1.02 14.86
C LYS A 239 -17.18 1.59 13.61
N ALA A 240 -16.61 0.74 12.76
CA ALA A 240 -15.91 1.15 11.55
C ALA A 240 -16.88 1.46 10.41
N ASP A 241 -16.77 2.65 9.83
CA ASP A 241 -17.49 3.03 8.61
C ASP A 241 -16.58 2.81 7.40
N PHE A 242 -16.81 1.77 6.60
CA PHE A 242 -15.99 1.46 5.42
C PHE A 242 -16.32 2.31 4.18
N SER A 243 -17.31 3.22 4.27
CA SER A 243 -17.74 4.06 3.14
C SER A 243 -16.95 5.36 2.97
N LYS A 244 -16.26 5.81 4.03
CA LYS A 244 -15.59 7.12 4.05
C LYS A 244 -14.23 7.11 4.76
N PRO A 245 -13.37 8.12 4.50
CA PRO A 245 -12.11 8.28 5.19
C PRO A 245 -12.28 8.56 6.69
N GLU A 246 -11.40 7.99 7.51
CA GLU A 246 -11.11 8.47 8.86
C GLU A 246 -10.28 9.75 8.79
N GLU A 247 -10.60 10.73 9.63
CA GLU A 247 -9.89 12.01 9.67
C GLU A 247 -8.48 11.83 10.24
N LEU A 248 -7.48 12.02 9.38
CA LEU A 248 -6.06 11.98 9.73
C LEU A 248 -5.41 13.31 9.34
N TYR A 249 -5.02 14.08 10.34
CA TYR A 249 -4.49 15.42 10.16
C TYR A 249 -2.98 15.40 9.94
N TYR A 250 -2.56 15.96 8.82
CA TYR A 250 -1.16 16.12 8.45
C TYR A 250 -0.65 17.50 8.84
N LEU A 251 0.65 17.57 9.12
CA LEU A 251 1.40 18.81 9.12
C LEU A 251 2.14 19.00 7.78
N LEU A 252 2.62 20.20 7.53
CA LEU A 252 3.42 20.60 6.36
C LEU A 252 4.89 20.73 6.74
N ASP A 253 5.79 20.44 5.80
CA ASP A 253 7.22 20.45 6.11
C ASP A 253 7.77 21.78 6.59
N TRP A 254 7.19 22.87 6.07
CA TRP A 254 7.57 24.25 6.35
C TRP A 254 6.73 24.88 7.47
N GLU A 255 5.98 24.07 8.23
CA GLU A 255 5.18 24.56 9.35
C GLU A 255 5.73 24.14 10.71
N SER A 256 5.47 24.98 11.72
CA SER A 256 5.79 24.70 13.11
C SER A 256 4.70 23.86 13.78
N SER A 257 5.10 22.90 14.62
CA SER A 257 4.18 22.13 15.45
C SER A 257 3.82 22.87 16.74
N SER A 258 2.56 22.77 17.19
CA SER A 258 2.11 23.28 18.50
C SER A 258 1.25 22.25 19.23
N LYS A 259 1.02 22.46 20.54
CA LYS A 259 0.29 21.48 21.38
C LYS A 259 -1.18 21.31 20.98
N ASN A 260 -1.80 22.36 20.45
CA ASN A 260 -3.23 22.44 20.19
C ASN A 260 -3.61 22.01 18.78
N ARG A 261 -2.67 21.49 17.98
CA ARG A 261 -2.93 21.05 16.60
C ARG A 261 -3.76 19.77 16.59
N ARG A 262 -4.69 19.66 15.63
CA ARG A 262 -5.49 18.43 15.46
C ARG A 262 -4.61 17.22 15.14
N SER A 263 -3.50 17.41 14.45
CA SER A 263 -2.50 16.36 14.12
C SER A 263 -1.84 15.72 15.34
N VAL A 264 -1.84 16.36 16.52
CA VAL A 264 -1.31 15.77 17.76
C VAL A 264 -2.24 14.66 18.27
N VAL A 265 -3.56 14.86 18.13
CA VAL A 265 -4.58 13.92 18.62
C VAL A 265 -5.02 12.95 17.53
N ARG A 266 -5.24 13.45 16.31
CA ARG A 266 -5.75 12.72 15.14
C ARG A 266 -4.68 12.61 14.04
N GLY A 267 -3.44 12.35 14.42
CA GLY A 267 -2.32 12.11 13.48
C GLY A 267 -1.65 10.76 13.72
N TYR A 268 -0.32 10.70 13.60
CA TYR A 268 0.40 9.41 13.65
C TYR A 268 0.28 8.69 15.00
N LYS A 269 0.20 9.44 16.11
CA LYS A 269 -0.03 8.87 17.43
C LYS A 269 -1.33 8.05 17.49
N TYR A 270 -2.39 8.54 16.83
CA TYR A 270 -3.68 7.85 16.72
C TYR A 270 -3.56 6.57 15.89
N ILE A 271 -2.92 6.64 14.73
CA ILE A 271 -2.64 5.44 13.89
C ILE A 271 -1.90 4.40 14.73
N LYS A 272 -0.84 4.80 15.43
CA LYS A 272 -0.03 3.90 16.25
C LYS A 272 -0.83 3.24 17.37
N SER A 273 -1.73 3.96 18.03
CA SER A 273 -2.59 3.35 19.05
C SER A 273 -3.60 2.35 18.46
N GLU A 274 -4.20 2.68 17.32
CA GLU A 274 -5.18 1.80 16.64
C GLU A 274 -4.51 0.56 16.04
N CYS A 275 -3.23 0.63 15.67
CA CYS A 275 -2.50 -0.50 15.08
C CYS A 275 -1.86 -1.45 16.11
N LYS A 276 -1.97 -1.16 17.42
CA LYS A 276 -1.27 -1.92 18.48
C LYS A 276 -1.60 -3.42 18.44
N ASN A 277 -2.86 -3.76 18.21
CA ASN A 277 -3.36 -5.15 18.19
C ASN A 277 -3.68 -5.64 16.77
N LEU A 278 -3.14 -4.99 15.73
CA LEU A 278 -3.48 -5.28 14.34
C LEU A 278 -3.30 -6.75 13.97
N LEU A 279 -2.20 -7.38 14.40
CA LEU A 279 -1.96 -8.80 14.12
C LEU A 279 -3.02 -9.71 14.74
N ILE A 280 -3.46 -9.39 15.96
CA ILE A 280 -4.50 -10.16 16.65
C ILE A 280 -5.82 -10.04 15.89
N ASN A 281 -6.22 -8.82 15.51
CA ASN A 281 -7.43 -8.59 14.73
C ASN A 281 -7.40 -9.33 13.37
N ILE A 282 -6.26 -9.34 12.69
CA ILE A 282 -6.08 -10.10 11.44
C ILE A 282 -6.25 -11.61 11.69
N ASN A 283 -5.70 -12.17 12.77
CA ASN A 283 -5.87 -13.58 13.10
C ASN A 283 -7.31 -13.92 13.47
N ILE A 284 -8.00 -13.08 14.23
CA ILE A 284 -9.43 -13.26 14.54
C ILE A 284 -10.23 -13.35 13.25
N VAL A 285 -10.05 -12.38 12.34
CA VAL A 285 -10.72 -12.36 11.05
C VAL A 285 -10.40 -13.61 10.24
N GLU A 286 -9.13 -14.01 10.15
CA GLU A 286 -8.72 -15.21 9.43
C GLU A 286 -9.43 -16.45 9.98
N HIS A 287 -9.42 -16.63 11.30
CA HIS A 287 -10.08 -17.76 11.96
C HIS A 287 -11.58 -17.75 11.70
N LEU A 288 -12.25 -16.61 11.87
CA LEU A 288 -13.70 -16.51 11.64
C LEU A 288 -14.08 -16.78 10.19
N ASN A 289 -13.27 -16.38 9.19
CA ASN A 289 -13.52 -16.74 7.80
C ASN A 289 -13.50 -18.27 7.58
N PHE A 290 -12.55 -18.98 8.19
CA PHE A 290 -12.56 -20.45 8.16
C PHE A 290 -13.80 -21.03 8.84
N LEU A 291 -14.11 -20.58 10.07
CA LEU A 291 -15.21 -21.13 10.87
C LEU A 291 -16.57 -20.89 10.21
N PHE A 292 -16.75 -19.75 9.54
CA PHE A 292 -17.95 -19.40 8.79
C PHE A 292 -17.95 -19.95 7.34
N ASN A 293 -16.86 -20.60 6.90
CA ASN A 293 -16.67 -21.07 5.52
C ASN A 293 -16.89 -19.95 4.47
N VAL A 294 -16.34 -18.77 4.74
CA VAL A 294 -16.37 -17.61 3.85
C VAL A 294 -14.96 -17.15 3.51
N GLU A 295 -14.82 -16.39 2.44
CA GLU A 295 -13.54 -15.84 2.02
C GLU A 295 -13.61 -14.31 1.95
N GLY A 296 -12.54 -13.69 2.44
CA GLY A 296 -12.29 -12.27 2.33
C GLY A 296 -13.29 -11.41 3.07
N LYS A 297 -13.95 -11.89 4.14
CA LYS A 297 -14.91 -11.10 4.94
C LYS A 297 -14.25 -10.46 6.14
N SER A 298 -14.44 -9.15 6.33
CA SER A 298 -14.03 -8.44 7.53
C SER A 298 -14.90 -8.82 8.72
N LEU A 299 -14.50 -8.48 9.94
CA LEU A 299 -15.29 -8.77 11.13
C LEU A 299 -16.72 -8.22 11.03
N ASN A 300 -16.91 -7.01 10.50
CA ASN A 300 -18.24 -6.41 10.34
C ASN A 300 -19.09 -7.20 9.35
N GLU A 301 -18.51 -7.63 8.22
CA GLU A 301 -19.23 -8.47 7.26
C GLU A 301 -19.58 -9.85 7.85
N ILE A 302 -18.73 -10.41 8.72
CA ILE A 302 -19.02 -11.67 9.43
C ILE A 302 -20.17 -11.47 10.42
N ILE A 303 -20.19 -10.35 11.14
CA ILE A 303 -21.28 -9.98 12.04
C ILE A 303 -22.58 -9.79 11.26
N ASP A 304 -22.53 -9.15 10.10
CA ASP A 304 -23.70 -9.01 9.21
C ASP A 304 -24.19 -10.38 8.72
N ILE A 305 -23.29 -11.28 8.33
CA ILE A 305 -23.65 -12.66 7.95
C ILE A 305 -24.32 -13.36 9.13
N TYR A 306 -23.70 -13.33 10.31
CA TYR A 306 -24.24 -13.93 11.52
C TYR A 306 -25.63 -13.39 11.84
N ASN A 307 -25.81 -12.07 11.88
CA ASN A 307 -27.08 -11.43 12.24
C ASN A 307 -28.22 -11.75 11.25
N ASN A 308 -27.90 -11.88 9.95
CA ASN A 308 -28.86 -12.20 8.89
C ASN A 308 -29.10 -13.72 8.70
N SER A 309 -28.37 -14.58 9.42
CA SER A 309 -28.53 -16.03 9.35
C SER A 309 -29.77 -16.51 10.13
N GLN A 310 -30.28 -17.69 9.75
CA GLN A 310 -31.38 -18.34 10.47
C GLN A 310 -30.93 -18.80 11.87
N ASN A 311 -31.87 -18.97 12.81
CA ASN A 311 -31.54 -19.33 14.19
C ASN A 311 -30.72 -20.63 14.32
N GLU A 312 -31.05 -21.65 13.53
CA GLU A 312 -30.30 -22.91 13.50
C GLU A 312 -28.84 -22.70 13.04
N GLU A 313 -28.65 -21.89 12.01
CA GLU A 313 -27.33 -21.56 11.47
C GLU A 313 -26.51 -20.70 12.44
N LYS A 314 -27.14 -19.73 13.13
CA LYS A 314 -26.53 -18.95 14.21
C LYS A 314 -25.99 -19.85 15.32
N ILE A 315 -26.81 -20.79 15.80
CA ILE A 315 -26.38 -21.78 16.80
C ILE A 315 -25.20 -22.58 16.28
N ASN A 316 -25.24 -23.03 15.03
CA ASN A 316 -24.14 -23.79 14.44
C ASN A 316 -22.83 -22.98 14.37
N TYR A 317 -22.87 -21.68 14.02
CA TYR A 317 -21.68 -20.83 14.04
C TYR A 317 -21.11 -20.68 15.45
N LEU A 318 -21.96 -20.42 16.45
CA LEU A 318 -21.54 -20.26 17.85
C LEU A 318 -20.94 -21.56 18.41
N GLU A 319 -21.58 -22.70 18.14
CA GLU A 319 -21.08 -24.03 18.53
C GLU A 319 -19.71 -24.30 17.90
N THR A 320 -19.54 -24.00 16.62
CA THR A 320 -18.27 -24.19 15.89
C THR A 320 -17.17 -23.30 16.43
N MET A 321 -17.49 -22.03 16.74
CA MET A 321 -16.55 -21.11 17.39
C MET A 321 -16.14 -21.61 18.77
N ARG A 322 -17.10 -22.04 19.59
CA ARG A 322 -16.83 -22.57 20.93
C ARG A 322 -15.96 -23.82 20.89
N GLU A 323 -16.30 -24.77 20.01
CA GLU A 323 -15.53 -25.99 19.80
C GLU A 323 -14.09 -25.67 19.39
N TRP A 324 -13.89 -24.76 18.44
CA TRP A 324 -12.57 -24.31 18.06
C TRP A 324 -11.80 -23.65 19.22
N ILE A 325 -12.45 -22.80 20.03
CA ILE A 325 -11.79 -22.16 21.17
C ILE A 325 -11.34 -23.20 22.20
N TYR A 326 -12.16 -24.22 22.49
CA TYR A 326 -11.77 -25.32 23.37
C TYR A 326 -10.57 -26.10 22.82
N GLU A 327 -10.61 -26.50 21.55
CA GLU A 327 -9.50 -27.22 20.93
C GLU A 327 -8.22 -26.39 20.88
N TYR A 328 -8.32 -25.09 20.57
CA TYR A 328 -7.20 -24.16 20.55
C TYR A 328 -6.57 -24.04 21.95
N LYS A 329 -7.39 -23.90 22.99
CA LYS A 329 -6.93 -23.83 24.37
C LYS A 329 -6.28 -25.12 24.83
N GLU A 330 -6.89 -26.27 24.52
CA GLU A 330 -6.30 -27.58 24.83
C GLU A 330 -4.94 -27.74 24.14
N HIS A 331 -4.87 -27.45 22.84
CA HIS A 331 -3.64 -27.57 22.07
C HIS A 331 -2.51 -26.69 22.61
N TYR A 332 -2.84 -25.51 23.14
CA TYR A 332 -1.88 -24.57 23.70
C TYR A 332 -1.79 -24.61 25.24
N ALA A 333 -2.34 -25.65 25.88
CA ALA A 333 -2.34 -25.82 27.33
C ALA A 333 -2.81 -24.58 28.11
N GLN A 334 -3.86 -23.93 27.62
CA GLN A 334 -4.51 -22.80 28.28
C GLN A 334 -5.64 -23.27 29.21
N GLU A 335 -6.00 -22.45 30.17
CA GLU A 335 -7.10 -22.72 31.10
C GLU A 335 -8.44 -22.91 30.37
N SER A 336 -9.08 -24.05 30.65
CA SER A 336 -10.44 -24.34 30.21
C SER A 336 -11.42 -23.49 31.01
N ILE A 337 -12.36 -22.87 30.32
CA ILE A 337 -13.42 -22.07 30.93
C ILE A 337 -14.74 -22.49 30.29
N GLU A 338 -15.84 -22.36 31.02
CA GLU A 338 -17.17 -22.55 30.43
C GLU A 338 -17.51 -21.35 29.55
N LEU A 339 -17.95 -21.63 28.31
CA LEU A 339 -18.26 -20.61 27.31
C LEU A 339 -19.74 -20.60 26.95
N GLU A 340 -20.38 -19.46 27.21
CA GLU A 340 -21.72 -19.15 26.73
C GLU A 340 -21.74 -19.04 25.20
N LEU A 341 -22.86 -19.44 24.60
CA LEU A 341 -23.11 -19.29 23.15
C LEU A 341 -23.54 -17.86 22.83
N ASP A 342 -22.60 -16.93 22.93
CA ASP A 342 -22.76 -15.55 22.51
C ASP A 342 -21.60 -15.14 21.61
N PHE A 343 -21.91 -14.47 20.51
CA PHE A 343 -20.90 -14.12 19.50
C PHE A 343 -19.79 -13.24 20.07
N ASN A 344 -20.15 -12.24 20.88
CA ASN A 344 -19.20 -11.29 21.44
C ASN A 344 -18.33 -11.95 22.50
N ILE A 345 -18.91 -12.80 23.36
CA ILE A 345 -18.17 -13.57 24.36
C ILE A 345 -17.14 -14.48 23.68
N LEU A 346 -17.53 -15.19 22.62
CA LEU A 346 -16.64 -16.11 21.93
C LEU A 346 -15.53 -15.37 21.16
N VAL A 347 -15.83 -14.24 20.52
CA VAL A 347 -14.80 -13.40 19.87
C VAL A 347 -13.80 -12.84 20.88
N ASP A 348 -14.28 -12.35 22.03
CA ASP A 348 -13.43 -11.82 23.10
C ASP A 348 -12.53 -12.93 23.69
N GLU A 349 -13.07 -14.14 23.89
CA GLU A 349 -12.24 -15.24 24.38
C GLU A 349 -11.20 -15.72 23.36
N LEU A 350 -11.57 -15.75 22.07
CA LEU A 350 -10.60 -16.03 21.00
C LEU A 350 -9.50 -14.96 20.97
N GLU A 351 -9.85 -13.69 21.11
CA GLU A 351 -8.89 -12.58 21.19
C GLU A 351 -7.91 -12.78 22.35
N LYS A 352 -8.39 -13.05 23.57
CA LYS A 352 -7.56 -13.33 24.75
C LYS A 352 -6.64 -14.53 24.52
N SER A 353 -7.18 -15.62 23.95
CA SER A 353 -6.43 -16.85 23.69
C SER A 353 -5.31 -16.63 22.67
N LEU A 354 -5.55 -15.79 21.65
CA LEU A 354 -4.54 -15.38 20.67
C LEU A 354 -3.49 -14.45 21.28
N GLN A 355 -3.89 -13.46 22.09
CA GLN A 355 -2.98 -12.53 22.77
C GLN A 355 -2.02 -13.24 23.74
N ARG A 356 -2.48 -14.30 24.41
CA ARG A 356 -1.64 -15.14 25.28
C ARG A 356 -0.61 -15.95 24.48
N LYS A 357 -0.96 -16.39 23.27
CA LYS A 357 -0.14 -17.32 22.51
C LYS A 357 0.85 -16.64 21.57
N ILE A 358 0.41 -15.58 20.89
CA ILE A 358 1.25 -14.85 19.94
C ILE A 358 2.18 -13.92 20.72
N ASP A 359 3.48 -14.02 20.47
CA ASP A 359 4.47 -13.24 21.21
C ASP A 359 4.31 -11.72 20.96
N GLN A 360 4.45 -10.95 22.04
CA GLN A 360 4.28 -9.49 22.01
C GLN A 360 5.24 -8.79 21.05
N ALA A 361 6.44 -9.35 20.84
CA ALA A 361 7.40 -8.82 19.88
C ALA A 361 6.93 -8.99 18.42
N THR A 362 6.29 -10.10 18.08
CA THR A 362 5.70 -10.35 16.75
C THR A 362 4.47 -9.48 16.52
N ILE A 363 3.60 -9.34 17.52
CA ILE A 363 2.46 -8.39 17.46
C ILE A 363 2.97 -6.98 17.16
N SER A 364 3.95 -6.52 17.94
CA SER A 364 4.54 -5.18 17.78
C SER A 364 5.23 -5.00 16.42
N ARG A 365 5.95 -6.02 15.93
CA ARG A 365 6.65 -5.97 14.64
C ARG A 365 5.73 -5.93 13.43
N TYR A 366 4.52 -6.48 13.53
CA TYR A 366 3.57 -6.49 12.42
C TYR A 366 3.12 -5.07 12.05
N ALA A 367 2.83 -4.23 13.04
CA ALA A 367 2.45 -2.83 12.83
C ALA A 367 3.59 -1.97 12.25
N LEU A 368 4.86 -2.40 12.37
CA LEU A 368 5.99 -1.63 11.86
C LEU A 368 5.99 -1.46 10.34
N PHE A 369 5.29 -2.29 9.57
CA PHE A 369 5.15 -2.07 8.12
C PHE A 369 4.61 -0.68 7.78
N ILE A 370 3.69 -0.16 8.59
CA ILE A 370 3.13 1.19 8.47
C ILE A 370 4.18 2.25 8.82
N GLU A 371 4.96 2.00 9.87
CA GLU A 371 6.01 2.92 10.33
C GLU A 371 7.18 3.01 9.33
N GLU A 372 7.58 1.91 8.68
CA GLU A 372 8.70 1.91 7.70
C GLU A 372 8.39 2.82 6.51
N ILE A 373 7.22 2.64 5.87
CA ILE A 373 6.81 3.51 4.74
C ILE A 373 6.53 4.93 5.23
N GLY A 374 5.94 5.07 6.42
CA GLY A 374 5.69 6.35 7.05
C GLY A 374 6.99 7.14 7.23
N LYS A 375 8.02 6.56 7.84
CA LYS A 375 9.33 7.21 8.01
C LYS A 375 10.00 7.57 6.69
N CYS A 376 9.76 6.79 5.63
CA CYS A 376 10.32 7.05 4.31
C CYS A 376 9.69 8.28 3.63
N TYR A 377 8.40 8.57 3.87
CA TYR A 377 7.66 9.58 3.08
C TYR A 377 6.75 10.53 3.88
N PHE A 378 6.08 10.06 4.92
CA PHE A 378 4.90 10.72 5.50
C PHE A 378 5.02 11.00 6.99
N LEU A 379 6.17 10.70 7.61
CA LEU A 379 6.45 10.93 9.02
C LEU A 379 7.68 11.80 9.20
N LYS A 380 7.53 12.85 10.00
CA LYS A 380 8.65 13.70 10.42
C LYS A 380 8.76 13.67 11.93
N ASN A 381 9.97 13.43 12.44
CA ASN A 381 10.23 13.55 13.87
C ASN A 381 10.28 15.05 14.22
N ARG A 382 9.43 15.46 15.15
CA ARG A 382 9.29 16.86 15.59
C ARG A 382 9.79 17.06 17.02
N GLY A 383 10.52 16.08 17.55
CA GLY A 383 11.20 16.14 18.84
C GLY A 383 10.25 16.14 20.05
N GLY A 384 10.85 16.10 21.24
CA GLY A 384 10.14 16.19 22.52
C GLY A 384 9.02 15.16 22.66
N TYR A 385 7.88 15.62 23.18
CA TYR A 385 6.72 14.76 23.46
C TYR A 385 5.90 14.38 22.21
N TYR A 386 6.15 15.01 21.06
CA TYR A 386 5.39 14.76 19.82
C TYR A 386 5.87 13.52 19.08
N GLY A 387 7.18 13.27 19.08
CA GLY A 387 7.79 12.20 18.31
C GLY A 387 7.52 12.35 16.80
N TYR A 388 7.22 11.24 16.14
CA TYR A 388 6.83 11.23 14.73
C TYR A 388 5.40 11.74 14.54
N MET A 389 5.22 12.67 13.61
CA MET A 389 3.93 13.20 13.19
C MET A 389 3.73 13.03 11.69
N LEU A 390 2.46 12.89 11.29
CA LEU A 390 2.06 12.89 9.89
C LEU A 390 2.49 14.20 9.24
N ASN A 391 3.13 14.11 8.08
CA ASN A 391 3.79 15.24 7.45
C ASN A 391 3.71 15.15 5.92
N MET A 392 3.49 16.29 5.26
CA MET A 392 3.51 16.45 3.81
C MET A 392 4.59 17.43 3.36
N THR A 393 5.32 17.03 2.32
CA THR A 393 6.28 17.90 1.61
C THR A 393 5.53 18.85 0.67
N GLN A 394 6.20 19.94 0.23
CA GLN A 394 5.64 20.82 -0.80
C GLN A 394 5.34 20.04 -2.09
N GLU A 395 6.27 19.16 -2.48
CA GLU A 395 6.13 18.32 -3.68
C GLU A 395 4.88 17.43 -3.62
N MET A 396 4.62 16.80 -2.47
CA MET A 396 3.44 15.96 -2.28
C MET A 396 2.15 16.79 -2.28
N ILE A 397 2.14 17.99 -1.67
CA ILE A 397 0.99 18.89 -1.73
C ILE A 397 0.70 19.29 -3.18
N LEU A 398 1.71 19.64 -3.96
CA LEU A 398 1.52 20.00 -5.38
C LEU A 398 1.05 18.80 -6.21
N LEU A 399 1.58 17.61 -5.96
CA LEU A 399 1.12 16.37 -6.60
C LEU A 399 -0.35 16.10 -6.32
N LEU A 400 -0.76 16.16 -5.05
CA LEU A 400 -2.15 15.98 -4.66
C LEU A 400 -3.04 17.10 -5.20
N THR A 401 -2.54 18.34 -5.25
CA THR A 401 -3.26 19.46 -5.87
C THR A 401 -3.56 19.17 -7.33
N ALA A 402 -2.55 18.71 -8.10
CA ALA A 402 -2.69 18.42 -9.52
C ALA A 402 -3.78 17.38 -9.79
N VAL A 403 -3.76 16.26 -9.06
CA VAL A 403 -4.76 15.19 -9.24
C VAL A 403 -6.15 15.54 -8.66
N CYS A 404 -6.24 16.49 -7.72
CA CYS A 404 -7.52 17.00 -7.21
C CYS A 404 -8.21 17.94 -8.20
N ILE A 405 -7.45 18.83 -8.84
CA ILE A 405 -7.99 19.82 -9.79
C ILE A 405 -8.26 19.19 -11.15
N LYS A 406 -7.39 18.27 -11.57
CA LYS A 406 -7.37 17.71 -12.93
C LYS A 406 -7.29 18.86 -13.96
N GLU A 407 -8.22 18.93 -14.91
CA GLU A 407 -8.20 19.92 -16.00
C GLU A 407 -8.88 21.27 -15.65
N ASN A 408 -9.91 21.25 -14.80
CA ASN A 408 -10.77 22.42 -14.59
C ASN A 408 -10.48 23.08 -13.24
N LYS A 409 -10.33 24.41 -13.24
CA LYS A 409 -10.16 25.15 -11.98
C LYS A 409 -11.33 24.90 -11.03
N ILE A 410 -11.02 24.75 -9.76
CA ILE A 410 -12.00 24.54 -8.69
C ILE A 410 -11.90 25.64 -7.64
N THR A 411 -12.94 25.80 -6.82
CA THR A 411 -12.85 26.70 -5.67
C THR A 411 -11.88 26.13 -4.63
N LEU A 412 -11.26 27.00 -3.84
CA LEU A 412 -10.37 26.58 -2.76
C LEU A 412 -11.07 25.65 -1.73
N ASN A 413 -12.34 25.92 -1.43
CA ASN A 413 -13.15 25.03 -0.58
C ASN A 413 -13.39 23.65 -1.23
N ALA A 414 -13.56 23.58 -2.54
CA ALA A 414 -13.67 22.31 -3.25
C ALA A 414 -12.34 21.54 -3.24
N LEU A 415 -11.20 22.24 -3.38
CA LEU A 415 -9.87 21.62 -3.27
C LEU A 415 -9.69 20.91 -1.91
N TYR A 416 -10.07 21.56 -0.80
CA TYR A 416 -9.97 20.92 0.51
C TYR A 416 -10.90 19.69 0.65
N LYS A 417 -12.09 19.72 0.05
CA LYS A 417 -12.95 18.52 0.01
C LYS A 417 -12.30 17.40 -0.82
N GLU A 418 -11.63 17.73 -1.92
CA GLU A 418 -10.89 16.77 -2.73
C GLU A 418 -9.66 16.19 -2.00
N TYR A 419 -8.98 16.98 -1.17
CA TYR A 419 -7.95 16.49 -0.25
C TYR A 419 -8.51 15.51 0.78
N GLU A 420 -9.63 15.85 1.41
CA GLU A 420 -10.26 15.00 2.43
C GLU A 420 -10.70 13.66 1.83
N LYS A 421 -11.22 13.64 0.59
CA LYS A 421 -11.50 12.41 -0.16
C LYS A 421 -10.27 11.53 -0.38
N ARG A 422 -9.09 12.13 -0.49
CA ARG A 422 -7.78 11.45 -0.60
C ARG A 422 -7.12 11.21 0.75
N GLY A 423 -7.78 11.57 1.86
CA GLY A 423 -7.28 11.33 3.22
C GLY A 423 -6.30 12.38 3.74
N LEU A 424 -6.14 13.50 3.04
CA LEU A 424 -5.36 14.63 3.50
C LEU A 424 -6.25 15.61 4.25
N PHE A 425 -6.28 15.50 5.59
CA PHE A 425 -6.95 16.49 6.43
C PHE A 425 -5.94 17.52 6.92
N LEU A 426 -6.29 18.79 6.79
CA LEU A 426 -5.49 19.93 7.21
C LEU A 426 -6.32 20.76 8.19
N ASP A 427 -5.71 21.17 9.30
CA ASP A 427 -6.35 22.17 10.17
C ASP A 427 -6.23 23.57 9.57
N LYS A 428 -6.91 24.55 10.19
CA LYS A 428 -6.99 25.92 9.66
C LYS A 428 -5.61 26.52 9.34
N TYR A 429 -4.63 26.29 10.21
CA TYR A 429 -3.29 26.86 10.03
C TYR A 429 -2.54 26.19 8.87
N SER A 430 -2.62 24.87 8.73
CA SER A 430 -2.05 24.21 7.55
C SER A 430 -2.75 24.63 6.25
N LYS A 431 -4.08 24.87 6.28
CA LYS A 431 -4.82 25.39 5.11
C LYS A 431 -4.29 26.77 4.67
N GLU A 432 -4.11 27.70 5.60
CA GLU A 432 -3.53 29.03 5.33
C GLU A 432 -2.13 28.94 4.67
N LEU A 433 -1.29 28.01 5.12
CA LEU A 433 0.04 27.79 4.53
C LEU A 433 0.01 27.14 3.14
N VAL A 434 -0.99 26.30 2.85
CA VAL A 434 -1.21 25.79 1.48
C VAL A 434 -1.67 26.92 0.56
N GLU A 435 -2.56 27.80 1.02
CA GLU A 435 -3.00 28.97 0.26
C GLU A 435 -1.83 29.91 -0.06
N GLU A 436 -0.93 30.14 0.90
CA GLU A 436 0.28 30.93 0.68
C GLU A 436 1.19 30.28 -0.37
N LEU A 437 1.40 28.96 -0.29
CA LEU A 437 2.20 28.22 -1.28
C LEU A 437 1.60 28.34 -2.68
N LEU A 438 0.30 28.09 -2.84
CA LEU A 438 -0.38 28.16 -4.13
C LEU A 438 -0.40 29.60 -4.68
N GLY A 439 -0.55 30.60 -3.80
CA GLY A 439 -0.45 32.01 -4.16
C GLY A 439 0.94 32.38 -4.68
N LYS A 440 2.01 31.94 -4.00
CA LYS A 440 3.40 32.14 -4.44
C LYS A 440 3.70 31.52 -5.81
N LEU A 441 3.00 30.43 -6.16
CA LEU A 441 3.12 29.76 -7.46
C LEU A 441 2.16 30.33 -8.52
N ASN A 442 1.46 31.43 -8.23
CA ASN A 442 0.46 32.06 -9.11
C ASN A 442 -0.70 31.12 -9.53
N LEU A 443 -1.01 30.12 -8.68
CA LEU A 443 -2.09 29.16 -8.91
C LEU A 443 -3.44 29.64 -8.40
N ILE A 444 -3.51 30.74 -7.65
CA ILE A 444 -4.76 31.31 -7.13
C ILE A 444 -5.27 32.45 -8.03
N ASP A 445 -6.52 32.33 -8.50
CA ASP A 445 -7.28 33.42 -9.10
C ASP A 445 -8.22 34.05 -8.06
N LYS A 446 -8.04 35.35 -7.79
CA LYS A 446 -8.97 36.16 -6.99
C LYS A 446 -9.96 36.84 -7.93
N LYS A 447 -11.25 36.51 -7.87
CA LYS A 447 -12.29 37.29 -8.58
C LYS A 447 -12.59 38.57 -7.79
N SER A 448 -12.45 39.71 -8.47
CA SER A 448 -12.42 41.07 -7.91
C SER A 448 -13.79 41.71 -7.63
N ASP A 449 -14.92 41.12 -8.01
CA ASP A 449 -16.19 41.88 -8.01
C ASP A 449 -17.19 41.46 -6.92
N SER A 450 -16.89 40.46 -6.09
CA SER A 450 -17.72 40.11 -4.92
C SER A 450 -16.98 39.55 -3.71
N GLY A 451 -15.64 39.62 -3.67
CA GLY A 451 -14.82 39.40 -2.47
C GLY A 451 -14.61 37.96 -1.96
N ASP A 452 -15.52 37.00 -2.20
CA ASP A 452 -15.55 35.78 -1.36
C ASP A 452 -15.07 34.46 -1.99
N ALA A 453 -14.83 34.38 -3.30
CA ALA A 453 -14.46 33.12 -3.96
C ALA A 453 -13.05 33.14 -4.57
N GLN A 454 -12.13 32.40 -3.95
CA GLN A 454 -10.82 32.07 -4.51
C GLN A 454 -10.87 30.76 -5.30
N TYR A 455 -10.25 30.76 -6.48
CA TYR A 455 -10.16 29.58 -7.36
C TYR A 455 -8.70 29.15 -7.51
N VAL A 456 -8.48 27.85 -7.65
CA VAL A 456 -7.16 27.26 -7.89
C VAL A 456 -7.09 26.73 -9.32
N LYS A 457 -6.08 27.17 -10.07
CA LYS A 457 -5.81 26.79 -11.47
C LYS A 457 -5.29 25.36 -11.55
N ALA A 458 -5.53 24.72 -12.70
CA ALA A 458 -4.88 23.46 -13.05
C ALA A 458 -3.35 23.63 -13.07
N ILE A 459 -2.65 22.59 -12.65
CA ILE A 459 -1.17 22.54 -12.59
C ILE A 459 -0.58 21.95 -13.89
N LEU A 460 -1.32 21.04 -14.56
CA LEU A 460 -0.86 20.23 -15.68
C LEU A 460 -1.42 20.65 -17.02
#